data_AF-A0A7L3S4F8-F1
#
_entry.id   AF-A0A7L3S4F8-F1
#
_cell.length_a   1.000
_cell.length_b   1.000
_cell.length_c   1.000
_cell.angle_alpha   90.00
_cell.angle_beta   90.00
_cell.angle_gamma   90.00
#
_symmetry.space_group_name_H-M   'P 1'
#
loop_
_entity.id
_entity.type
_entity.pdbx_description
1 polymer ?
#
loop_
_entity_poly.entity_id
_entity_poly.type
_entity_poly.pdbx_seq_one_letter_code
_entity_poly.pdbx_strand_id
1 'polypeptide(L)'
;WVFLHEKAYQVRDSVIESSVVTKVKGIGRYGGRVLDTADYVTPPQGTSVFVVVTKQILTENQAQGVCPEGPRGGQGGAPPRPLRADGGPAGVLTGRCVPFNRTLRTCEIRGWCPPEVDTVDVPVMLEAENFTLLIKNSIRFPLFGFEK
;
A
#
# COMPACT_ATOMS: atom_id res chain seq x y z
N TRP A 1 -48.46 -11.43 6.34
CA TRP A 1 -47.35 -10.90 5.54
C TRP A 1 -47.26 -9.37 5.65
N VAL A 2 -48.17 -8.60 5.03
CA VAL A 2 -48.08 -7.12 4.93
C VAL A 2 -47.92 -6.38 6.27
N PHE A 3 -48.77 -6.63 7.27
CA PHE A 3 -48.69 -5.87 8.54
C PHE A 3 -47.59 -6.36 9.47
N LEU A 4 -47.40 -7.67 9.58
CA LEU A 4 -46.50 -8.27 10.57
C LEU A 4 -45.06 -8.38 10.05
N HIS A 5 -44.87 -8.86 8.82
CA HIS A 5 -43.54 -9.08 8.22
C HIS A 5 -42.97 -7.78 7.66
N GLU A 6 -43.73 -7.10 6.79
CA GLU A 6 -43.28 -5.84 6.18
C GLU A 6 -43.35 -4.64 7.14
N LYS A 7 -44.00 -4.80 8.31
CA LYS A 7 -44.15 -3.72 9.31
C LYS A 7 -44.70 -2.44 8.69
N ALA A 8 -45.69 -2.54 7.79
CA ALA A 8 -46.26 -1.40 7.08
C ALA A 8 -46.89 -0.32 8.00
N TYR A 9 -47.09 -0.64 9.28
CA TYR A 9 -47.54 0.31 10.31
C TYR A 9 -46.41 1.19 10.87
N GLN A 10 -45.15 0.93 10.53
CA GLN A 10 -43.98 1.70 10.99
C GLN A 10 -43.45 2.60 9.87
N VAL A 11 -43.08 3.83 10.23
CA VAL A 11 -42.28 4.69 9.36
C VAL A 11 -40.85 4.18 9.35
N ARG A 12 -40.19 4.16 8.18
CA ARG A 12 -38.80 3.73 8.02
C ARG A 12 -37.95 4.89 7.49
N ASP A 13 -36.80 5.09 8.11
CA ASP A 13 -35.77 5.99 7.61
C ASP A 13 -34.66 5.17 6.96
N SER A 14 -34.35 5.45 5.70
CA SER A 14 -33.26 4.83 4.96
C SER A 14 -32.03 5.74 4.83
N VAL A 15 -32.14 7.01 5.24
CA VAL A 15 -31.06 8.00 5.14
C VAL A 15 -30.33 8.05 6.47
N ILE A 16 -29.34 7.18 6.61
CA ILE A 16 -28.52 7.08 7.82
C ILE A 16 -27.32 8.01 7.67
N GLU A 17 -27.12 8.90 8.63
CA GLU A 17 -25.86 9.65 8.76
C GLU A 17 -24.89 8.80 9.58
N SER A 18 -23.66 8.61 9.10
CA SER A 18 -22.66 7.81 9.80
C SER A 18 -21.31 8.50 9.85
N SER A 19 -20.65 8.39 11.00
CA SER A 19 -19.27 8.82 11.21
C SER A 19 -18.46 7.65 11.77
N VAL A 20 -17.26 7.43 11.22
CA VAL A 20 -16.35 6.37 11.64
C VAL A 20 -14.99 6.97 11.96
N VAL A 21 -14.49 6.66 13.15
CA VAL A 21 -13.12 6.97 13.57
C VAL A 21 -12.42 5.67 13.94
N THR A 22 -11.24 5.45 13.38
CA THR A 22 -10.44 4.25 13.60
C THR A 22 -9.14 4.58 14.32
N LYS A 23 -8.65 3.63 15.12
CA LYS A 23 -7.33 3.73 15.75
C LYS A 23 -6.73 2.35 15.89
N VAL A 24 -5.58 2.13 15.26
CA VAL A 24 -4.80 0.90 15.42
C VAL A 24 -3.88 1.03 16.62
N LYS A 25 -3.62 -0.07 17.33
CA LYS A 25 -2.56 -0.17 18.33
C LYS A 25 -1.82 -1.50 18.17
N GLY A 26 -0.50 -1.41 18.27
CA GLY A 26 0.39 -2.56 18.10
C GLY A 26 1.83 -2.08 18.04
N ILE A 27 2.75 -2.99 18.31
CA ILE A 27 4.19 -2.80 18.13
C ILE A 27 4.70 -4.08 17.49
N GLY A 28 5.46 -3.95 16.40
CA GLY A 28 6.05 -5.09 15.69
C GLY A 28 7.54 -4.88 15.48
N ARG A 29 8.26 -5.96 15.12
CA ARG A 29 9.68 -5.87 14.78
C ARG A 29 9.86 -6.24 13.32
N TYR A 30 10.47 -5.35 12.55
CA TYR A 30 10.69 -5.55 11.11
C TYR A 30 12.03 -5.00 10.68
N GLY A 31 12.80 -5.76 9.90
CA GLY A 31 14.10 -5.30 9.38
C GLY A 31 15.10 -4.87 10.47
N GLY A 32 15.04 -5.49 11.66
CA GLY A 32 15.89 -5.13 12.81
C GLY A 32 15.45 -3.88 13.57
N ARG A 33 14.37 -3.20 13.14
CA ARG A 33 13.78 -2.01 13.79
C ARG A 33 12.47 -2.38 14.49
N VAL A 34 12.09 -1.60 15.49
CA VAL A 34 10.77 -1.66 16.12
C VAL A 34 9.88 -0.67 15.39
N LEU A 35 8.73 -1.12 14.90
CA LEU A 35 7.75 -0.31 14.21
C LEU A 35 6.52 -0.09 15.09
N ASP A 36 6.06 1.16 15.17
CA ASP A 36 4.84 1.54 15.86
C ASP A 36 3.73 1.99 14.89
N THR A 37 2.61 2.43 15.45
CA THR A 37 1.45 2.85 14.67
C THR A 37 1.74 3.99 13.68
N ALA A 38 2.72 4.86 13.95
CA ALA A 38 3.10 5.93 13.03
C ALA A 38 3.90 5.42 11.82
N ASP A 39 4.53 4.24 11.93
CA ASP A 39 5.35 3.66 10.86
C ASP A 39 4.51 2.82 9.89
N TYR A 40 3.63 1.97 10.42
CA TYR A 40 2.93 0.98 9.61
C TYR A 40 1.49 1.36 9.23
N VAL A 41 0.89 2.41 9.81
CA VAL A 41 -0.48 2.83 9.44
C VAL A 41 -0.44 3.98 8.45
N THR A 42 -1.06 3.78 7.29
CA THR A 42 -1.19 4.82 6.28
C THR A 42 -2.60 4.86 5.66
N PRO A 43 -3.22 6.03 5.52
CA PRO A 43 -2.79 7.33 6.02
C PRO A 43 -3.16 7.49 7.53
N PRO A 44 -2.51 8.38 8.30
CA PRO A 44 -2.57 8.36 9.78
C PRO A 44 -3.83 9.01 10.39
N GLN A 45 -4.75 9.54 9.59
CA GLN A 45 -5.88 10.36 10.06
C GLN A 45 -6.96 9.57 10.81
N GLY A 46 -6.91 8.24 10.82
CA GLY A 46 -7.91 7.41 11.51
C GLY A 46 -9.29 7.47 10.85
N THR A 47 -9.33 7.59 9.53
CA THR A 47 -10.55 7.56 8.72
C THR A 47 -11.14 6.14 8.65
N SER A 48 -12.29 5.99 7.97
CA SER A 48 -12.90 4.68 7.70
C SER A 48 -12.01 3.76 6.85
N VAL A 49 -11.06 4.31 6.11
CA VAL A 49 -10.09 3.59 5.29
C VAL A 49 -8.68 3.86 5.79
N PHE A 50 -7.91 2.80 6.00
CA PHE A 50 -6.50 2.83 6.36
C PHE A 50 -5.87 1.49 5.93
N VAL A 51 -4.55 1.47 5.86
CA VAL A 51 -3.73 0.29 5.53
C VAL A 51 -2.76 0.04 6.66
N VAL A 52 -2.63 -1.23 7.05
CA VAL A 52 -1.56 -1.72 7.94
C VAL A 52 -0.51 -2.37 7.05
N VAL A 53 0.67 -1.75 6.97
CA VAL A 53 1.78 -2.23 6.15
C VAL A 53 2.45 -3.41 6.85
N THR A 54 2.35 -4.60 6.25
CA THR A 54 2.87 -5.86 6.81
C THR A 54 4.17 -6.34 6.14
N LYS A 55 4.49 -5.82 4.96
CA LYS A 55 5.70 -6.16 4.19
C LYS A 55 6.26 -4.89 3.56
N GLN A 56 7.58 -4.67 3.63
CA GLN A 56 8.23 -3.50 3.05
C GLN A 56 9.55 -3.88 2.39
N ILE A 57 9.74 -3.43 1.14
CA ILE A 57 11.03 -3.47 0.45
C ILE A 57 11.63 -2.08 0.56
N LEU A 58 12.73 -1.95 1.30
CA LEU A 58 13.39 -0.68 1.54
C LEU A 58 14.59 -0.51 0.60
N THR A 59 14.57 0.54 -0.21
CA THR A 59 15.72 0.97 -1.01
C THR A 59 16.29 2.24 -0.41
N GLU A 60 17.28 2.11 0.47
CA GLU A 60 17.86 3.24 1.20
C GLU A 60 18.78 4.10 0.33
N ASN A 61 18.95 5.37 0.74
CA ASN A 61 19.92 6.30 0.16
C ASN A 61 19.78 6.54 -1.35
N GLN A 62 18.55 6.52 -1.87
CA GLN A 62 18.31 6.90 -3.24
C GLN A 62 18.66 8.38 -3.46
N ALA A 63 19.47 8.62 -4.49
CA ALA A 63 19.82 9.95 -4.96
C ALA A 63 19.43 10.09 -6.43
N GLN A 64 19.13 11.31 -6.85
CA GLN A 64 18.85 11.55 -8.26
C GLN A 64 20.13 11.36 -9.09
N GLY A 65 20.09 10.47 -10.06
CA GLY A 65 21.27 10.09 -10.83
C GLY A 65 20.94 9.28 -12.07
N VAL A 66 21.98 8.65 -12.60
CA VAL A 66 21.90 7.76 -13.76
C VAL A 66 22.43 6.39 -13.34
N CYS A 67 21.64 5.35 -13.54
CA CYS A 67 21.96 3.98 -13.12
C CYS A 67 21.32 2.94 -14.05
N PRO A 68 21.85 1.70 -14.12
CA PRO A 68 21.17 0.59 -14.76
C PRO A 68 19.85 0.29 -14.06
N GLU A 69 18.80 0.00 -14.82
CA GLU A 69 17.55 -0.52 -14.27
C GLU A 69 17.74 -1.88 -13.59
N GLY A 70 17.00 -2.14 -12.52
CA GLY A 70 17.05 -3.41 -11.77
C GLY A 70 16.54 -4.60 -12.59
N PRO A 71 16.90 -5.84 -12.21
CA PRO A 71 16.43 -7.04 -12.87
C PRO A 71 14.93 -7.21 -12.63
N ARG A 72 14.11 -6.88 -13.63
CA ARG A 72 12.69 -7.24 -13.58
C ARG A 72 12.54 -8.70 -13.98
N GLY A 73 11.75 -9.45 -13.20
CA GLY A 73 11.44 -10.84 -13.50
C GLY A 73 10.76 -10.95 -14.87
N GLY A 74 11.53 -11.29 -15.92
CA GLY A 74 10.95 -11.55 -17.24
C GLY A 74 11.74 -11.13 -18.48
N GLN A 75 12.96 -10.59 -18.41
CA GLN A 75 13.72 -10.29 -19.64
C GLN A 75 15.08 -10.99 -19.68
N GLY A 76 15.03 -12.24 -20.12
CA GLY A 76 16.18 -12.93 -20.68
C GLY A 76 16.52 -12.40 -22.07
N GLY A 77 17.78 -12.02 -22.28
CA GLY A 77 18.50 -12.32 -23.51
C GLY A 77 18.16 -11.55 -24.79
N ALA A 78 17.51 -10.39 -24.76
CA ALA A 78 17.35 -9.55 -25.96
C ALA A 78 18.21 -8.28 -25.91
N PRO A 79 18.82 -7.83 -27.03
CA PRO A 79 19.53 -6.56 -27.10
C PRO A 79 18.58 -5.39 -26.82
N PRO A 80 19.11 -4.22 -26.38
CA PRO A 80 18.35 -3.14 -25.75
C PRO A 80 17.54 -2.41 -26.80
N ARG A 81 16.41 -2.96 -27.20
CA ARG A 81 15.38 -2.13 -27.81
C ARG A 81 14.79 -1.28 -26.69
N PRO A 82 14.47 0.01 -26.94
CA PRO A 82 13.71 0.86 -26.03
C PRO A 82 12.24 0.38 -26.00
N LEU A 83 12.07 -0.91 -25.71
CA LEU A 83 10.80 -1.59 -25.65
C LEU A 83 10.28 -1.33 -24.25
N ARG A 84 9.19 -0.57 -24.24
CA ARG A 84 8.33 -0.34 -23.08
C ARG A 84 8.10 -1.68 -22.40
N ALA A 85 8.80 -1.91 -21.29
CA ALA A 85 8.51 -3.02 -20.40
C ALA A 85 7.06 -2.86 -19.92
N ASP A 86 6.34 -3.96 -19.74
CA ASP A 86 5.04 -3.93 -19.07
C ASP A 86 5.23 -3.28 -17.68
N GLY A 87 4.56 -2.16 -17.45
CA GLY A 87 4.74 -1.31 -16.25
C GLY A 87 5.65 -0.08 -16.42
N GLY A 88 6.28 0.12 -17.58
CA GLY A 88 7.12 1.29 -17.88
C GLY A 88 8.46 1.32 -17.11
N PRO A 89 9.47 2.06 -17.59
CA PRO A 89 10.77 2.14 -16.92
C PRO A 89 10.66 2.85 -15.56
N ALA A 90 11.49 2.47 -14.59
CA ALA A 90 11.50 3.08 -13.24
C ALA A 90 11.99 4.55 -13.24
N GLY A 91 12.49 5.02 -14.38
CA GLY A 91 12.91 6.39 -14.62
C GLY A 91 12.90 6.71 -16.11
N VAL A 92 13.49 7.84 -16.49
CA VAL A 92 13.58 8.24 -17.90
C VAL A 92 14.73 7.49 -18.57
N LEU A 93 14.44 6.71 -19.61
CA LEU A 93 15.46 6.00 -20.38
C LEU A 93 16.43 6.98 -21.05
N THR A 94 17.74 6.77 -20.89
CA THR A 94 18.78 7.56 -21.57
C THR A 94 19.07 7.05 -22.98
N GLY A 95 18.60 5.84 -23.31
CA GLY A 95 18.86 5.15 -24.58
C GLY A 95 20.16 4.35 -24.60
N ARG A 96 20.91 4.30 -23.50
CA ARG A 96 22.13 3.48 -23.36
C ARG A 96 21.83 2.17 -22.63
N CYS A 97 22.65 1.15 -22.87
CA CYS A 97 22.58 -0.13 -22.18
C CYS A 97 23.88 -0.35 -21.41
N VAL A 98 23.79 -0.45 -20.09
CA VAL A 98 24.94 -0.54 -19.18
C VAL A 98 24.87 -1.84 -18.39
N PRO A 99 26.01 -2.44 -18.02
CA PRO A 99 26.02 -3.66 -17.22
C PRO A 99 25.45 -3.40 -15.82
N PHE A 100 24.42 -4.14 -15.44
CA PHE A 100 23.89 -4.17 -14.07
C PHE A 100 24.74 -5.11 -13.18
N ASN A 101 25.08 -6.28 -13.71
CA ASN A 101 25.98 -7.25 -13.08
C ASN A 101 26.91 -7.85 -14.15
N ARG A 102 27.87 -8.73 -13.77
CA ARG A 102 28.81 -9.38 -14.71
C ARG A 102 28.11 -10.12 -15.86
N THR A 103 26.91 -10.64 -15.61
CA THR A 103 26.14 -11.46 -16.55
C THR A 103 24.95 -10.75 -17.17
N LEU A 104 24.49 -9.63 -16.60
CA LEU A 104 23.24 -8.97 -16.99
C LEU A 104 23.49 -7.51 -17.39
N ARG A 105 23.01 -7.11 -18.56
CA ARG A 105 22.99 -5.72 -19.04
C ARG A 105 21.56 -5.24 -19.10
N THR A 106 21.30 -4.04 -18.59
CA THR A 106 19.96 -3.44 -18.58
C THR A 106 20.01 -2.04 -19.18
N CYS A 107 18.84 -1.49 -19.48
CA CYS A 107 18.74 -0.11 -19.96
C CYS A 107 19.15 0.86 -18.85
N GLU A 108 19.89 1.90 -19.22
CA GLU A 108 20.26 2.99 -18.34
C GLU A 108 19.07 3.96 -18.19
N ILE A 109 18.75 4.27 -16.94
CA ILE A 109 17.68 5.20 -16.56
C ILE A 109 18.24 6.39 -15.81
N ARG A 110 17.60 7.54 -15.99
CA ARG A 110 17.79 8.74 -15.19
C ARG A 110 16.60 8.88 -14.25
N GLY A 111 16.87 8.84 -12.94
CA GLY A 111 15.83 8.79 -11.91
C GLY A 111 16.44 8.66 -10.52
N TRP A 112 15.71 8.01 -9.62
CA TRP A 112 16.21 7.67 -8.29
C TRP A 112 17.11 6.43 -8.36
N CYS A 113 18.35 6.59 -7.90
CA CYS A 113 19.40 5.58 -7.97
C CYS A 113 19.97 5.29 -6.58
N PRO A 114 20.21 4.02 -6.20
CA PRO A 114 19.98 2.81 -6.99
C PRO A 114 18.47 2.49 -7.13
N PRO A 115 18.05 1.81 -8.22
CA PRO A 115 16.65 1.42 -8.39
C PRO A 115 16.26 0.32 -7.39
N GLU A 116 14.96 0.23 -7.12
CA GLU A 116 14.40 -0.84 -6.30
C GLU A 116 14.63 -2.23 -6.92
N VAL A 117 14.92 -3.22 -6.08
CA VAL A 117 15.12 -4.62 -6.47
C VAL A 117 14.02 -5.48 -5.85
N ASP A 118 12.98 -5.76 -6.64
CA ASP A 118 11.79 -6.53 -6.22
C ASP A 118 11.98 -8.06 -6.33
N THR A 119 13.21 -8.52 -6.56
CA THR A 119 13.53 -9.96 -6.60
C THR A 119 13.90 -10.53 -5.23
N VAL A 120 13.97 -9.70 -4.20
CA VAL A 120 14.37 -10.10 -2.85
C VAL A 120 13.14 -10.56 -2.08
N ASP A 121 13.19 -11.79 -1.54
CA ASP A 121 12.16 -12.25 -0.64
C ASP A 121 12.34 -11.62 0.75
N VAL A 122 11.55 -10.59 1.04
CA VAL A 122 11.49 -9.96 2.36
C VAL A 122 10.39 -10.62 3.21
N PRO A 123 10.65 -10.88 4.51
CA PRO A 123 9.66 -11.49 5.39
C PRO A 123 8.45 -10.57 5.60
N VAL A 124 7.38 -11.13 6.17
CA VAL A 124 6.20 -10.39 6.63
C VAL A 124 6.33 -10.14 8.13
N MET A 125 5.83 -9.00 8.61
CA MET A 125 5.73 -8.67 10.03
C MET A 125 4.65 -9.52 10.69
N LEU A 126 5.03 -10.65 11.29
CA LEU A 126 4.12 -11.62 11.89
C LEU A 126 3.38 -11.04 13.11
N GLU A 127 3.99 -10.10 13.83
CA GLU A 127 3.36 -9.46 14.99
C GLU A 127 2.11 -8.64 14.62
N ALA A 128 1.94 -8.29 13.34
CA ALA A 128 0.77 -7.57 12.84
C ALA A 128 -0.55 -8.32 13.08
N GLU A 129 -0.52 -9.65 13.19
CA GLU A 129 -1.69 -10.48 13.50
C GLU A 129 -2.27 -10.16 14.90
N ASN A 130 -1.43 -9.68 15.82
CA ASN A 130 -1.81 -9.36 17.20
C ASN A 130 -2.16 -7.88 17.41
N PHE A 131 -2.21 -7.08 16.34
CA PHE A 131 -2.59 -5.68 16.45
C PHE A 131 -4.09 -5.55 16.73
N THR A 132 -4.44 -4.48 17.43
CA THR A 132 -5.83 -4.17 17.78
C THR A 132 -6.34 -2.99 16.97
N LEU A 133 -7.58 -3.09 16.52
CA LEU A 133 -8.27 -2.04 15.80
C LEU A 133 -9.47 -1.56 16.62
N LEU A 134 -9.42 -0.31 17.06
CA LEU A 134 -10.57 0.37 17.62
C LEU A 134 -11.38 0.99 16.49
N ILE A 135 -12.65 0.63 16.41
CA ILE A 135 -13.62 1.25 15.50
C ILE A 135 -14.67 1.95 16.35
N LYS A 136 -14.69 3.29 16.31
CA LYS A 136 -15.77 4.09 16.88
C LYS A 136 -16.69 4.50 15.73
N ASN A 137 -17.88 3.90 15.69
CA ASN A 137 -18.92 4.26 14.74
C ASN A 137 -20.04 4.99 15.48
N SER A 138 -20.45 6.13 14.94
CA SER A 138 -21.63 6.86 15.38
C SER A 138 -22.62 6.92 14.23
N ILE A 139 -23.89 6.63 14.51
CA ILE A 139 -24.98 6.65 13.54
C ILE A 139 -26.10 7.55 14.01
N ARG A 140 -26.75 8.21 13.06
CA ARG A 140 -27.92 9.05 13.30
C ARG A 140 -29.01 8.73 12.29
N PHE A 141 -30.24 8.62 12.79
CA PHE A 141 -31.46 8.55 11.99
C PHE A 141 -32.18 9.90 12.11
N PRO A 142 -31.99 10.81 11.13
CA PRO A 142 -32.48 12.18 11.23
C PRO A 142 -34.01 12.25 11.34
N LEU A 143 -34.75 11.32 10.70
CA LEU A 143 -36.22 11.31 10.73
C LEU A 143 -36.77 11.13 12.15
N PHE A 144 -36.04 10.43 13.01
CA PHE A 144 -36.46 10.13 14.39
C PHE A 144 -35.67 10.92 15.44
N GLY A 145 -34.70 11.75 15.03
CA GLY A 145 -33.80 12.45 15.96
C GLY A 145 -33.01 11.51 16.88
N PHE A 146 -32.70 10.30 16.41
CA PHE A 146 -32.04 9.26 17.20
C PHE A 146 -30.55 9.17 16.87
N GLU A 147 -29.70 9.07 17.88
CA GLU A 147 -28.23 8.99 17.76
C GLU A 147 -27.67 7.82 18.61
N LYS A 148 -26.63 7.15 18.10
CA LYS A 148 -25.95 6.06 18.81
C LYS A 148 -24.47 5.95 18.45
#